data_AF-A0A2R6GXC1-F1
#
_entry.id   AF-A0A2R6GXC1-F1
#
_cell.length_a   1.000
_cell.length_b   1.000
_cell.length_c   1.000
_cell.angle_alpha   90.00
_cell.angle_beta   90.00
_cell.angle_gamma   90.00
#
_symmetry.space_group_name_H-M   'P 1'
#
loop_
_entity.id
_entity.type
_entity.pdbx_description
1 polymer ?
#
loop_
_entity_poly.entity_id
_entity_poly.type
_entity_poly.pdbx_seq_one_letter_code
_entity_poly.pdbx_strand_id
1 'polypeptide(L)'
;MPRWECAIEGDGKQYDTVEDLLVHQATEHERIECKVCGAVLPDGYFAIRHAFEEHTRAEYVRAYDASAAAVRRREQIKETIESTADIRSVVDRIENDG
;
A
#
# COMPACT_ATOMS: atom_id res chain seq x y z
N MET A 1 -5.48 -15.86 16.04
CA MET A 1 -5.98 -14.66 15.34
C MET A 1 -5.43 -14.70 13.93
N PRO A 2 -6.16 -14.28 12.88
CA PRO A 2 -5.58 -14.18 11.55
C PRO A 2 -4.39 -13.22 11.61
N ARG A 3 -3.24 -13.64 11.08
CA ARG A 3 -2.05 -12.80 10.97
C ARG A 3 -2.05 -12.10 9.62
N TRP A 4 -1.57 -10.87 9.60
CA TRP A 4 -1.39 -10.08 8.39
C TRP A 4 -0.02 -10.35 7.81
N GLU A 5 0.04 -10.76 6.55
CA GLU A 5 1.30 -11.09 5.88
C GLU A 5 1.68 -10.01 4.87
N CYS A 6 2.95 -9.60 4.88
CA CYS A 6 3.47 -8.73 3.86
C CYS A 6 3.61 -9.48 2.54
N ALA A 7 2.75 -9.12 1.58
CA ALA A 7 2.73 -9.70 0.24
C ALA A 7 3.65 -8.97 -0.76
N ILE A 8 4.51 -8.06 -0.30
CA ILE A 8 5.58 -7.49 -1.15
C ILE A 8 6.57 -8.63 -1.46
N GLU A 9 6.95 -8.72 -2.73
CA GLU A 9 7.75 -9.83 -3.24
C GLU A 9 9.06 -9.99 -2.43
N GLY A 10 9.28 -11.19 -1.89
CA GLY A 10 10.52 -11.54 -1.19
C GLY A 10 10.52 -11.35 0.34
N ASP A 11 9.43 -10.93 0.96
CA ASP A 11 9.40 -10.63 2.40
C ASP A 11 8.57 -11.60 3.25
N GLY A 12 7.25 -11.67 3.09
CA GLY A 12 6.43 -12.70 3.76
C GLY A 12 6.39 -12.63 5.30
N LYS A 13 6.91 -11.56 5.92
CA LYS A 13 6.79 -11.33 7.37
C LYS A 13 5.33 -11.21 7.79
N GLN A 14 5.03 -11.69 8.99
CA GLN A 14 3.69 -11.71 9.56
C GLN A 14 3.57 -10.82 10.79
N TYR A 15 2.43 -10.15 10.93
CA TYR A 15 2.12 -9.20 11.98
C TYR A 15 0.75 -9.50 12.59
N ASP A 16 0.59 -9.16 13.87
CA ASP A 16 -0.67 -9.34 14.58
C ASP A 16 -1.65 -8.19 14.31
N THR A 17 -1.15 -7.02 13.87
CA THR A 17 -1.96 -5.85 13.51
C THR A 17 -1.68 -5.41 12.07
N VAL A 18 -2.67 -4.75 11.44
CA VAL A 18 -2.49 -4.15 10.11
C VAL A 18 -1.52 -2.99 10.20
N GLU A 19 -1.60 -2.21 11.28
CA GLU A 19 -0.76 -1.03 11.51
C GLU A 19 0.72 -1.40 11.54
N ASP A 20 1.10 -2.49 12.21
CA ASP A 20 2.49 -2.96 12.23
C ASP A 20 2.95 -3.44 10.84
N LEU A 21 2.07 -4.11 10.09
CA LEU A 21 2.35 -4.47 8.70
C LEU A 21 2.58 -3.20 7.85
N LEU A 22 1.75 -2.17 8.01
CA LEU A 22 1.84 -0.93 7.23
C LEU A 22 3.10 -0.12 7.54
N VAL A 23 3.48 -0.02 8.81
CA VAL A 23 4.75 0.62 9.22
C VAL A 23 5.92 -0.13 8.59
N HIS A 24 5.94 -1.46 8.70
CA HIS A 24 6.97 -2.30 8.08
C HIS A 24 7.05 -2.11 6.55
N GLN A 25 5.91 -2.09 5.84
CA GLN A 25 5.89 -1.79 4.40
C GLN A 25 6.50 -0.43 4.09
N ALA A 26 6.30 0.56 4.97
CA ALA A 26 6.75 1.92 4.73
C ALA A 26 8.24 2.15 5.03
N THR A 27 8.83 1.40 5.96
CA THR A 27 10.18 1.64 6.47
C THR A 27 11.21 0.58 6.05
N GLU A 28 10.77 -0.66 5.80
CA GLU A 28 11.68 -1.80 5.55
C GLU A 28 11.78 -2.16 4.07
N HIS A 29 10.96 -1.56 3.21
CA HIS A 29 10.96 -1.80 1.76
C HIS A 29 11.50 -0.61 0.99
N GLU A 30 12.09 -0.89 -0.17
CA GLU A 30 12.53 0.15 -1.08
C GLU A 30 11.33 0.97 -1.57
N ARG A 31 11.49 2.29 -1.62
CA ARG A 31 10.45 3.17 -2.14
C ARG A 31 10.31 2.96 -3.65
N ILE A 32 9.07 3.03 -4.13
CA ILE A 32 8.75 2.85 -5.55
C ILE A 32 8.30 4.15 -6.19
N GLU A 33 8.55 4.26 -7.49
CA GLU A 33 8.08 5.38 -8.30
C GLU A 33 6.70 5.11 -8.89
N CYS A 34 5.77 6.05 -8.71
CA CYS A 34 4.46 6.01 -9.34
C CYS A 34 4.60 6.20 -10.86
N LYS A 35 4.23 5.21 -11.67
CA LYS A 35 4.33 5.27 -13.13
C LYS A 35 3.39 6.28 -13.79
N VAL A 36 2.43 6.85 -13.04
CA VAL A 36 1.51 7.88 -13.55
C VAL A 36 2.12 9.28 -13.44
N CYS A 37 2.75 9.61 -12.31
CA CYS A 37 3.19 10.98 -12.01
C CYS A 37 4.65 11.13 -11.54
N GLY A 38 5.39 10.03 -11.34
CA GLY A 38 6.79 10.04 -10.90
C GLY A 38 7.00 10.24 -9.39
N ALA A 39 5.93 10.27 -8.58
CA ALA A 39 6.07 10.40 -7.13
C ALA A 39 6.78 9.17 -6.52
N VAL A 40 7.75 9.40 -5.63
CA VAL A 40 8.46 8.33 -4.90
C VAL A 40 7.78 8.10 -3.56
N LEU A 41 7.24 6.89 -3.38
CA LEU A 41 6.33 6.55 -2.29
C LEU A 41 6.76 5.22 -1.64
N PRO A 42 6.36 4.96 -0.39
CA PRO A 42 6.52 3.63 0.16
C PRO A 42 5.68 2.61 -0.62
N ASP A 43 6.19 1.39 -0.75
CA ASP A 43 5.51 0.28 -1.45
C ASP A 43 4.32 -0.25 -0.61
N GLY A 44 3.62 -1.25 -1.14
CA GLY A 44 2.47 -1.87 -0.51
C GLY A 44 1.26 -0.94 -0.49
N TYR A 45 0.65 -0.77 0.69
CA TYR A 45 -0.60 -0.02 0.82
C TYR A 45 -0.47 1.45 0.39
N PHE A 46 0.61 2.15 0.73
CA PHE A 46 0.74 3.58 0.43
C PHE A 46 0.78 3.85 -1.08
N ALA A 47 1.47 3.02 -1.84
CA ALA A 47 1.46 3.07 -3.29
C ALA A 47 0.07 2.77 -3.89
N ILE A 48 -0.64 1.77 -3.35
CA ILE A 48 -2.02 1.47 -3.76
C ILE A 48 -2.94 2.66 -3.47
N ARG A 49 -2.88 3.20 -2.26
CA ARG A 49 -3.71 4.33 -1.84
C ARG A 49 -3.48 5.53 -2.76
N HIS A 50 -2.23 5.94 -2.95
CA HIS A 50 -1.89 7.03 -3.88
C HIS A 50 -2.45 6.80 -5.28
N ALA A 51 -2.27 5.59 -5.82
CA ALA A 51 -2.74 5.25 -7.17
C ALA A 51 -4.25 5.43 -7.36
N PHE A 52 -5.06 5.24 -6.32
CA PHE A 52 -6.53 5.30 -6.41
C PHE A 52 -7.15 6.56 -5.77
N GLU A 53 -6.39 7.35 -5.02
CA GLU A 53 -6.82 8.66 -4.51
C GLU A 53 -6.39 9.81 -5.42
N GLU A 54 -5.19 9.73 -6.00
CA GLU A 54 -4.61 10.82 -6.80
C GLU A 54 -4.82 10.65 -8.31
N HIS A 55 -5.14 9.43 -8.77
CA HIS A 55 -5.28 9.12 -10.19
C HIS A 55 -6.57 8.39 -10.50
N THR A 56 -7.02 8.51 -11.75
CA THR A 56 -8.16 7.75 -12.23
C THR A 56 -7.77 6.30 -12.55
N ARG A 57 -8.74 5.39 -12.48
CA ARG A 57 -8.56 3.99 -12.92
C ARG A 57 -8.00 3.89 -14.35
N ALA A 58 -8.42 4.79 -15.24
CA ALA A 58 -7.98 4.79 -16.63
C ALA A 58 -6.51 5.21 -16.78
N GLU A 59 -6.01 6.10 -15.94
CA GLU A 59 -4.58 6.45 -15.89
C GLU A 59 -3.76 5.30 -15.32
N TYR A 60 -4.22 4.71 -14.22
CA TYR A 60 -3.56 3.56 -13.61
C TYR A 60 -3.43 2.37 -14.58
N VAL A 61 -4.52 2.00 -15.25
CA VAL A 61 -4.52 0.90 -16.25
C VAL A 61 -3.52 1.18 -17.37
N ARG A 62 -3.46 2.40 -17.89
CA ARG A 62 -2.54 2.78 -18.97
C ARG A 62 -1.08 2.77 -18.53
N ALA A 63 -0.78 3.31 -17.34
CA ALA A 63 0.58 3.41 -16.85
C ALA A 63 1.18 2.07 -16.39
N TYR A 64 0.33 1.18 -15.87
CA TYR A 64 0.75 -0.10 -15.30
C TYR A 64 0.40 -1.33 -16.16
N ASP A 65 -0.21 -1.13 -17.33
CA ASP A 65 -0.77 -2.20 -18.16
C ASP A 65 -1.66 -3.17 -17.34
N ALA A 66 -2.46 -2.59 -16.44
CA ALA A 66 -3.18 -3.35 -15.42
C ALA A 66 -4.51 -3.89 -15.95
N SER A 67 -4.81 -5.16 -15.66
CA SER A 67 -6.12 -5.74 -15.96
C SER A 67 -7.21 -5.19 -15.02
N ALA A 68 -8.46 -5.23 -15.45
CA ALA A 68 -9.60 -4.86 -14.60
C ALA A 68 -9.69 -5.70 -13.32
N ALA A 69 -9.24 -6.96 -13.35
CA ALA A 69 -9.17 -7.81 -12.17
C ALA A 69 -8.06 -7.34 -11.20
N ALA A 70 -6.92 -6.91 -11.72
CA ALA A 70 -5.81 -6.37 -10.94
C ALA A 70 -6.18 -5.04 -10.25
N VAL A 71 -6.98 -4.20 -10.93
CA VAL A 71 -7.56 -2.97 -10.35
C VAL A 71 -8.50 -3.33 -9.20
N ARG A 72 -9.52 -4.16 -9.45
CA ARG A 72 -10.51 -4.54 -8.41
C ARG A 72 -9.86 -5.17 -7.18
N ARG A 73 -8.85 -6.03 -7.38
CA ARG A 73 -8.11 -6.63 -6.27
C ARG A 73 -7.45 -5.56 -5.40
N ARG A 74 -6.80 -4.57 -6.00
CA ARG A 74 -6.10 -3.51 -5.24
C ARG A 74 -7.06 -2.57 -4.53
N GLU A 75 -8.19 -2.25 -5.15
CA GLU A 75 -9.25 -1.47 -4.49
C GLU A 75 -9.80 -2.22 -3.26
N GLN A 76 -10.07 -3.53 -3.39
CA GLN A 76 -10.51 -4.34 -2.26
C GLN A 76 -9.46 -4.42 -1.14
N ILE A 77 -8.17 -4.54 -1.49
CA ILE A 77 -7.08 -4.50 -0.50
C ILE A 77 -7.08 -3.15 0.23
N LYS A 78 -7.18 -2.04 -0.52
CA LYS A 78 -7.23 -0.68 0.06
C LYS A 78 -8.40 -0.53 1.03
N GLU A 79 -9.61 -0.90 0.59
CA GLU A 79 -10.83 -0.83 1.41
C GLU A 79 -10.74 -1.69 2.68
N THR A 80 -10.19 -2.91 2.56
CA THR A 80 -10.02 -3.82 3.71
C THR A 80 -9.06 -3.25 4.74
N ILE A 81 -7.97 -2.63 4.29
CA ILE A 81 -6.99 -1.99 5.16
C ILE A 81 -7.61 -0.76 5.83
N GLU A 82 -8.27 0.11 5.06
CA GLU A 82 -8.91 1.33 5.57
C GLU A 82 -10.07 1.06 6.52
N SER A 83 -10.77 -0.08 6.38
CA SER A 83 -11.81 -0.47 7.32
C SER A 83 -11.28 -1.07 8.63
N THR A 84 -10.00 -1.46 8.67
CA THR A 84 -9.41 -2.20 9.78
C THR A 84 -8.39 -1.37 10.55
N ALA A 85 -7.60 -0.55 9.86
CA ALA A 85 -6.44 0.13 10.41
C ALA A 85 -6.72 1.61 10.72
N ASP A 86 -6.15 2.11 11.82
CA ASP A 86 -6.04 3.56 12.05
C ASP A 86 -4.86 4.13 11.24
N ILE A 87 -5.14 4.56 10.00
CA ILE A 87 -4.10 5.09 9.10
C ILE A 87 -3.41 6.32 9.66
N ARG A 88 -4.12 7.15 10.45
CA ARG A 88 -3.50 8.32 11.08
C ARG A 88 -2.44 7.87 12.08
N SER A 89 -2.76 6.88 12.90
CA SER A 89 -1.78 6.31 13.84
C SER A 89 -0.57 5.72 13.14
N VAL A 90 -0.73 5.11 11.96
CA VAL A 90 0.39 4.58 11.16
C VAL A 90 1.28 5.71 10.66
N VAL A 91 0.71 6.77 10.10
CA VAL A 91 1.47 7.93 9.61
C VAL A 91 2.25 8.57 10.76
N ASP A 92 1.60 8.79 11.90
CA ASP A 92 2.26 9.35 13.09
C ASP A 92 3.47 8.49 13.52
N ARG A 93 3.37 7.15 13.44
CA ARG A 93 4.49 6.25 13.76
C ARG A 93 5.64 6.38 12.77
N ILE A 94 5.34 6.41 11.47
CA ILE A 94 6.36 6.55 10.42
C ILE A 94 7.12 7.88 10.55
N GLU A 95 6.43 8.96 10.89
CA GLU A 95 7.05 10.29 11.04
C GLU A 95 7.87 10.44 12.34
N ASN A 96 7.49 9.73 13.41
CA ASN A 96 8.21 9.78 14.69
C ASN A 96 9.38 8.79 14.79
N ASP A 97 9.40 7.74 13.97
CA ASP A 97 10.48 6.75 13.91
C ASP A 97 11.57 7.08 12.87
N GLY A 98 11.49 8.24 12.20
CA GLY A 98 12.46 8.75 11.20
C GLY A 98 13.46 9.76 11.75
#